data_AF-A0A6B9V3Z0-F1
#
_entry.id   AF-A0A6B9V3Z0-F1
#
_cell.length_a   1.000
_cell.length_b   1.000
_cell.length_c   1.000
_cell.angle_alpha   90.00
_cell.angle_beta   90.00
_cell.angle_gamma   90.00
#
_symmetry.space_group_name_H-M   'P 1'
#
loop_
_entity.id
_entity.type
_entity.pdbx_description
1 polymer ?
#
loop_
_entity_poly.entity_id
_entity_poly.type
_entity_poly.pdbx_seq_one_letter_code
_entity_poly.pdbx_strand_id
1 'polypeptide(L)'
;MGWVSPICSISFFQPCLGTPSWCDLRIVSDANLFFIETILEHLGIKEYFSEINTNPGYVSEEGRLRILPYHDFNKAPHGCALCPPNMCKGLIIERIQDSLSNNGDENKRIIYLGDGSGDYCPSLRLRERDFMMPRKNFPVWDLICKDPLLLKAEIHPWSDGQELEQVLLQLINKINSLDDESSQQFISSDCKMQTLSVTAHEALPKVLPVRP
;
A
#
# COMPACT_ATOMS: atom_id res chain seq x y z
N MET A 1 -1.98 11.48 -32.97
CA MET A 1 -2.75 12.21 -31.93
C MET A 1 -2.32 11.64 -30.59
N GLY A 2 -1.37 12.30 -29.91
CA GLY A 2 -0.86 11.86 -28.63
C GLY A 2 -1.81 12.32 -27.53
N TRP A 3 -2.56 11.40 -26.95
CA TRP A 3 -3.34 11.66 -25.75
C TRP A 3 -2.37 11.78 -24.57
N VAL A 4 -2.09 13.01 -24.16
CA VAL A 4 -1.51 13.27 -22.84
C VAL A 4 -2.64 13.00 -21.85
N SER A 5 -2.67 11.79 -21.30
CA SER A 5 -3.62 11.40 -20.26
C SER A 5 -3.48 12.38 -19.09
N PRO A 6 -4.55 13.03 -18.60
CA PRO A 6 -4.49 13.76 -17.34
C PRO A 6 -4.24 12.70 -16.26
N ILE A 7 -3.01 12.65 -15.77
CA ILE A 7 -2.56 11.64 -14.81
C ILE A 7 -3.33 11.85 -13.51
N CYS A 8 -4.42 11.09 -13.36
CA CYS A 8 -4.76 10.55 -12.07
C CYS A 8 -3.64 9.57 -11.71
N SER A 9 -3.19 9.59 -10.47
CA SER A 9 -2.34 8.57 -9.88
C SER A 9 -3.10 7.23 -9.92
N ILE A 10 -3.05 6.56 -11.07
CA ILE A 10 -3.65 5.25 -11.33
C ILE A 10 -2.51 4.26 -11.22
N SER A 11 -2.51 3.49 -10.13
CA SER A 11 -1.64 2.33 -10.00
C SER A 11 -2.17 1.25 -10.95
N PHE A 12 -1.49 1.04 -12.08
CA PHE A 12 -1.84 0.02 -13.06
C PHE A 12 -1.21 -1.34 -12.67
N PHE A 13 -1.98 -2.41 -12.82
CA PHE A 13 -1.46 -3.72 -13.21
C PHE A 13 -2.38 -4.35 -14.26
N GLN A 14 -1.76 -4.89 -15.31
CA GLN A 14 -2.42 -5.59 -16.40
C GLN A 14 -2.83 -7.02 -15.96
N PRO A 15 -3.98 -7.57 -16.44
CA PRO A 15 -4.52 -8.80 -15.91
C PRO A 15 -3.89 -10.04 -16.57
N CYS A 16 -3.28 -10.89 -15.76
CA CYS A 16 -3.40 -12.33 -15.98
C CYS A 16 -4.71 -12.78 -15.32
N LEU A 17 -5.53 -13.50 -16.08
CA LEU A 17 -6.83 -14.05 -15.67
C LEU A 17 -6.78 -14.67 -14.26
N GLY A 18 -7.60 -14.14 -13.36
CA GLY A 18 -7.69 -14.57 -11.95
C GLY A 18 -6.81 -13.72 -11.05
N THR A 19 -7.42 -12.74 -10.37
CA THR A 19 -6.76 -11.94 -9.33
C THR A 19 -6.00 -12.85 -8.38
N PRO A 20 -4.67 -12.78 -8.31
CA PRO A 20 -3.98 -13.46 -7.24
C PRO A 20 -4.25 -12.62 -5.96
N SER A 21 -4.61 -13.30 -4.88
CA SER A 21 -5.17 -12.76 -3.62
C SER A 21 -4.20 -11.92 -2.77
N TRP A 22 -3.19 -11.27 -3.38
CA TRP A 22 -2.01 -10.76 -2.68
C TRP A 22 -1.89 -9.23 -2.66
N CYS A 23 -2.74 -8.49 -3.38
CA CYS A 23 -2.74 -7.03 -3.34
C CYS A 23 -4.15 -6.42 -3.37
N ASP A 24 -4.33 -5.37 -2.58
CA ASP A 24 -5.54 -4.56 -2.52
C ASP A 24 -5.30 -3.21 -3.23
N LEU A 25 -5.96 -2.99 -4.37
CA LEU A 25 -5.78 -1.77 -5.17
C LEU A 25 -6.83 -0.73 -4.79
N ARG A 26 -6.37 0.51 -4.60
CA ARG A 26 -7.23 1.65 -4.25
C ARG A 26 -6.83 2.90 -5.04
N ILE A 27 -7.80 3.77 -5.31
CA ILE A 27 -7.58 5.06 -5.98
C ILE A 27 -7.75 6.18 -4.96
N VAL A 28 -6.83 7.15 -4.99
CA VAL A 28 -6.93 8.41 -4.24
C VAL A 28 -6.64 9.56 -5.20
N SER A 29 -7.69 10.20 -5.74
CA SER A 29 -7.57 11.19 -6.80
C SER A 29 -8.39 12.45 -6.54
N ASP A 30 -7.79 13.61 -6.79
CA ASP A 30 -8.47 14.91 -6.74
C ASP A 30 -9.28 15.22 -8.03
N ALA A 31 -9.56 14.20 -8.84
CA ALA A 31 -10.49 14.26 -9.96
C ALA A 31 -11.96 14.19 -9.47
N ASN A 32 -12.84 13.50 -10.20
CA ASN A 32 -14.21 13.26 -9.78
C ASN A 32 -14.65 11.84 -10.13
N LEU A 33 -15.65 11.34 -9.40
CA LEU A 33 -16.12 9.96 -9.52
C LEU A 33 -16.59 9.62 -10.94
N PHE A 34 -17.36 10.50 -11.58
CA PHE A 34 -17.84 10.31 -12.94
C PHE A 34 -16.68 10.08 -13.94
N PHE A 35 -15.64 10.90 -13.88
CA PHE A 35 -14.46 10.76 -14.74
C PHE A 35 -13.70 9.46 -14.49
N ILE A 36 -13.44 9.14 -13.22
CA ILE A 36 -12.68 7.93 -12.84
C ILE A 36 -13.45 6.67 -13.26
N GLU A 37 -14.71 6.53 -12.85
CA GLU A 37 -15.50 5.33 -13.17
C GLU A 37 -15.67 5.15 -14.67
N THR A 38 -15.91 6.23 -15.42
CA THR A 38 -16.03 6.15 -16.90
C THR A 38 -14.79 5.51 -17.53
N ILE A 39 -13.58 5.90 -17.09
CA ILE A 39 -12.33 5.33 -17.61
C ILE A 39 -12.17 3.87 -17.18
N LEU A 40 -12.41 3.57 -15.90
CA LEU A 40 -12.24 2.21 -15.37
C LEU A 40 -13.22 1.22 -16.01
N GLU A 41 -14.47 1.64 -16.24
CA GLU A 41 -15.51 0.84 -16.90
C GLU A 41 -15.19 0.63 -18.37
N HIS A 42 -14.78 1.68 -19.08
CA HIS A 42 -14.36 1.58 -20.48
C HIS A 42 -13.20 0.59 -20.68
N LEU A 43 -12.25 0.58 -19.74
CA LEU A 43 -11.10 -0.32 -19.74
C LEU A 43 -11.41 -1.71 -19.14
N GLY A 44 -12.60 -1.92 -18.56
CA GLY A 44 -13.00 -3.18 -17.94
C GLY A 44 -12.20 -3.54 -16.68
N ILE A 45 -11.68 -2.54 -15.95
CA ILE A 45 -10.76 -2.74 -14.81
C ILE A 45 -11.31 -2.22 -13.48
N LYS A 46 -12.58 -1.79 -13.44
CA LYS A 46 -13.22 -1.27 -12.22
C LYS A 46 -13.16 -2.25 -11.05
N GLU A 47 -13.44 -3.52 -11.32
CA GLU A 47 -13.50 -4.59 -10.31
C GLU A 47 -12.14 -4.92 -9.66
N TYR A 48 -11.02 -4.40 -10.18
CA TYR A 48 -9.72 -4.56 -9.53
C TYR A 48 -9.51 -3.61 -8.36
N PHE A 49 -10.31 -2.53 -8.25
CA PHE A 49 -10.17 -1.53 -7.19
C PHE A 49 -11.22 -1.75 -6.10
N SER A 50 -10.77 -2.01 -4.87
CA SER A 50 -11.68 -2.19 -3.73
C SER A 50 -12.25 -0.86 -3.22
N GLU A 51 -11.55 0.24 -3.48
CA GLU A 51 -11.93 1.55 -2.97
C GLU A 51 -11.49 2.69 -3.91
N ILE A 52 -12.41 3.62 -4.17
CA ILE A 52 -12.15 4.83 -4.96
C ILE A 52 -12.46 6.05 -4.09
N ASN A 53 -11.42 6.78 -3.71
CA ASN A 53 -11.50 8.03 -2.97
C ASN A 53 -11.28 9.21 -3.93
N THR A 54 -12.35 9.93 -4.24
CA THR A 54 -12.31 11.09 -5.13
C THR A 54 -13.49 12.01 -4.86
N ASN A 55 -13.50 13.21 -5.45
CA ASN A 55 -14.62 14.14 -5.30
C ASN A 55 -15.91 13.51 -5.85
N PRO A 56 -16.96 13.32 -5.04
CA PRO A 56 -18.20 12.71 -5.51
C PRO A 56 -18.86 13.57 -6.59
N GLY A 57 -19.68 12.94 -7.42
CA GLY A 57 -20.43 13.66 -8.44
C GLY A 57 -21.61 12.88 -8.97
N TYR A 58 -22.57 13.60 -9.54
CA TYR A 58 -23.78 13.03 -10.13
C TYR A 58 -24.26 13.90 -11.28
N VAL A 59 -25.03 13.32 -12.20
CA VAL A 59 -25.72 14.07 -13.25
C VAL A 59 -27.08 14.51 -12.71
N SER A 60 -27.34 15.80 -12.66
CA SER A 60 -28.63 16.35 -12.20
C SER A 60 -29.75 16.04 -13.20
N GLU A 61 -31.01 16.22 -12.79
CA GLU A 61 -32.18 16.09 -13.67
C GLU A 61 -32.09 16.97 -14.93
N GLU A 62 -31.42 18.13 -14.85
CA GLU A 62 -31.15 19.02 -15.99
C GLU A 62 -30.03 18.53 -16.94
N GLY A 63 -29.49 17.33 -16.74
CA GLY A 63 -28.39 16.78 -17.54
C GLY A 63 -27.01 17.41 -17.28
N ARG A 64 -26.82 18.08 -16.13
CA ARG A 64 -25.55 18.74 -15.77
C ARG A 64 -24.76 17.89 -14.79
N LEU A 65 -23.46 17.72 -15.04
CA LEU A 65 -22.55 17.10 -14.08
C LEU A 65 -22.33 18.04 -12.89
N ARG A 66 -22.66 17.56 -11.69
CA ARG A 66 -22.42 18.24 -10.40
C ARG A 66 -21.29 17.49 -9.69
N ILE A 67 -20.24 18.23 -9.32
CA ILE A 67 -19.12 17.72 -8.53
C ILE A 67 -19.20 18.34 -7.15
N LEU A 68 -19.05 17.51 -6.13
CA LEU A 68 -19.06 17.85 -4.71
C LEU A 68 -17.66 17.65 -4.15
N PRO A 69 -17.22 18.45 -3.16
CA PRO A 69 -15.91 18.24 -2.57
C PRO A 69 -15.90 16.97 -1.71
N TYR A 70 -14.77 16.27 -1.67
CA TYR A 70 -14.58 15.11 -0.78
C TYR A 70 -14.68 15.50 0.70
N HIS A 71 -14.06 16.62 1.08
CA HIS A 71 -14.25 17.27 2.37
C HIS A 71 -15.23 18.43 2.23
N ASP A 72 -16.31 18.41 3.02
CA ASP A 72 -17.27 19.51 3.06
C ASP A 72 -16.70 20.73 3.79
N PHE A 73 -15.88 21.50 3.07
CA PHE A 73 -15.21 22.70 3.58
C PHE A 73 -16.18 23.84 3.94
N ASN A 74 -17.45 23.75 3.56
CA ASN A 74 -18.48 24.70 4.02
C ASN A 74 -18.95 24.41 5.45
N LYS A 75 -18.80 23.15 5.92
CA LYS A 75 -19.06 22.78 7.31
C LYS A 75 -17.83 23.01 8.19
N ALA A 76 -16.69 22.47 7.78
CA ALA A 76 -15.43 22.65 8.48
C ALA A 76 -14.24 22.37 7.54
N PRO A 77 -13.13 23.13 7.64
CA PRO A 77 -11.92 22.80 6.91
C PRO A 77 -11.32 21.50 7.45
N HIS A 78 -10.68 20.71 6.58
CA HIS A 78 -9.99 19.48 6.98
C HIS A 78 -8.65 19.74 7.71
N GLY A 79 -8.30 21.00 8.01
CA GLY A 79 -7.16 21.36 8.86
C GLY A 79 -5.75 21.12 8.29
N CYS A 80 -5.61 20.73 7.01
CA CYS A 80 -4.30 20.53 6.40
C CYS A 80 -3.87 21.77 5.60
N ALA A 81 -2.70 22.32 5.91
CA ALA A 81 -2.15 23.50 5.24
C ALA A 81 -1.54 23.22 3.85
N LEU A 82 -1.35 21.94 3.48
CA LEU A 82 -0.70 21.54 2.23
C LEU A 82 -1.69 21.24 1.09
N CYS A 83 -2.96 21.04 1.42
CA CYS A 83 -3.97 20.53 0.47
C CYS A 83 -5.00 21.59 0.12
N PRO A 84 -5.61 21.49 -1.08
CA PRO A 84 -6.76 22.31 -1.41
C PRO A 84 -7.96 21.95 -0.51
N PRO A 85 -8.90 22.90 -0.26
CA PRO A 85 -9.99 22.71 0.70
C PRO A 85 -10.90 21.51 0.42
N ASN A 86 -11.00 21.09 -0.84
CA ASN A 86 -11.93 20.05 -1.27
C ASN A 86 -11.45 18.64 -0.95
N MET A 87 -10.14 18.37 -0.90
CA MET A 87 -9.63 17.01 -0.71
C MET A 87 -8.21 16.99 -0.15
N CYS A 88 -8.02 16.24 0.94
CA CYS A 88 -6.69 15.96 1.49
C CYS A 88 -6.37 14.47 1.34
N LYS A 89 -5.56 14.15 0.33
CA LYS A 89 -5.09 12.77 0.10
C LYS A 89 -4.33 12.20 1.30
N GLY A 90 -3.66 13.05 2.08
CA GLY A 90 -2.97 12.65 3.30
C GLY A 90 -3.90 12.07 4.37
N LEU A 91 -5.01 12.74 4.68
CA LEU A 91 -5.99 12.24 5.65
C LEU A 91 -6.64 10.92 5.18
N ILE A 92 -6.80 10.76 3.87
CA ILE A 92 -7.33 9.53 3.27
C ILE A 92 -6.34 8.37 3.51
N ILE A 93 -5.04 8.60 3.33
CA ILE A 93 -4.01 7.60 3.63
C ILE A 93 -3.97 7.24 5.11
N GLU A 94 -4.05 8.21 6.02
CA GLU A 94 -4.15 7.92 7.47
C GLU A 94 -5.36 7.04 7.80
N ARG A 95 -6.54 7.37 7.28
CA ARG A 95 -7.75 6.54 7.45
C ARG A 95 -7.56 5.12 6.90
N ILE A 96 -6.91 4.97 5.74
CA ILE A 96 -6.60 3.65 5.17
C ILE A 96 -5.66 2.88 6.11
N GLN A 97 -4.58 3.51 6.57
CA GLN A 97 -3.65 2.90 7.51
C GLN A 97 -4.33 2.47 8.83
N ASP A 98 -5.24 3.28 9.37
CA ASP A 98 -6.03 2.95 10.56
C ASP A 98 -6.95 1.74 10.31
N SER A 99 -7.59 1.68 9.14
CA SER A 99 -8.42 0.53 8.75
C SER A 99 -7.62 -0.77 8.65
N LEU A 100 -6.39 -0.71 8.13
CA LEU A 100 -5.50 -1.87 8.06
C LEU A 100 -5.09 -2.33 9.46
N SER A 101 -4.70 -1.39 10.33
CA SER A 101 -4.34 -1.71 11.72
C SER A 101 -5.52 -2.32 12.50
N ASN A 102 -6.73 -1.80 12.34
CA ASN A 102 -7.92 -2.31 13.05
C ASN A 102 -8.35 -3.72 12.58
N ASN A 103 -8.02 -4.10 11.36
CA ASN A 103 -8.33 -5.42 10.81
C ASN A 103 -7.28 -6.49 11.15
N GLY A 104 -6.27 -6.16 11.97
CA GLY A 104 -5.14 -7.06 12.25
C GLY A 104 -4.15 -7.20 11.08
N ASP A 105 -4.30 -6.36 10.04
CA ASP A 105 -3.43 -6.33 8.87
C ASP A 105 -2.20 -5.44 9.11
N GLU A 106 -1.65 -5.51 10.31
CA GLU A 106 -0.57 -4.62 10.74
C GLU A 106 0.72 -4.85 9.98
N ASN A 107 0.90 -5.97 9.27
CA ASN A 107 2.07 -6.21 8.42
C ASN A 107 1.90 -5.66 6.99
N LYS A 108 0.69 -5.24 6.59
CA LYS A 108 0.48 -4.69 5.25
C LYS A 108 1.24 -3.38 5.07
N ARG A 109 1.86 -3.27 3.90
CA ARG A 109 2.65 -2.12 3.44
C ARG A 109 1.90 -1.40 2.34
N ILE A 110 2.01 -0.08 2.31
CA ILE A 110 1.44 0.75 1.25
C ILE A 110 2.53 1.04 0.22
N ILE A 111 2.24 0.81 -1.05
CA ILE A 111 2.99 1.37 -2.18
C ILE A 111 2.15 2.51 -2.76
N TYR A 112 2.59 3.75 -2.57
CA TYR A 112 1.89 4.94 -3.07
C TYR A 112 2.53 5.45 -4.35
N LEU A 113 1.77 5.47 -5.44
CA LEU A 113 2.21 6.01 -6.74
C LEU A 113 1.62 7.41 -6.92
N GLY A 114 2.42 8.36 -7.39
CA GLY A 114 1.96 9.73 -7.59
C GLY A 114 2.88 10.59 -8.45
N ASP A 115 2.37 11.69 -8.96
CA ASP A 115 3.08 12.63 -9.82
C ASP A 115 2.74 14.10 -9.51
N GLY A 116 1.48 14.38 -9.19
CA GLY A 116 0.98 15.72 -8.90
C GLY A 116 1.39 16.27 -7.54
N SER A 117 1.38 17.58 -7.36
CA SER A 117 1.75 18.23 -6.09
C SER A 117 0.87 17.79 -4.91
N GLY A 118 -0.39 17.42 -5.17
CA GLY A 118 -1.31 16.86 -4.18
C GLY A 118 -0.87 15.52 -3.59
N ASP A 119 0.12 14.85 -4.19
CA ASP A 119 0.68 13.58 -3.74
C ASP A 119 1.82 13.76 -2.71
N TYR A 120 2.28 15.00 -2.47
CA TYR A 120 3.29 15.28 -1.45
C TYR A 120 2.74 15.16 -0.02
N CYS A 121 1.50 15.60 0.19
CA CYS A 121 0.83 15.50 1.48
C CYS A 121 0.67 14.04 1.99
N PRO A 122 0.22 13.07 1.17
CA PRO A 122 0.21 11.66 1.57
C PRO A 122 1.62 11.07 1.69
N SER A 123 2.60 11.48 0.88
CA SER A 123 3.97 10.92 0.99
C SER A 123 4.62 11.19 2.36
N LEU A 124 4.29 12.32 3.00
CA LEU A 124 4.74 12.67 4.36
C LEU A 124 4.10 11.81 5.47
N ARG A 125 3.00 11.09 5.17
CA ARG A 125 2.23 10.30 6.14
C ARG A 125 2.44 8.80 5.99
N LEU A 126 3.18 8.38 4.98
CA LEU A 126 3.60 7.00 4.83
C LEU A 126 4.52 6.59 6.00
N ARG A 127 4.44 5.33 6.42
CA ARG A 127 5.23 4.75 7.52
C ARG A 127 6.60 4.30 7.00
N GLU A 128 7.54 4.03 7.90
CA GLU A 128 8.92 3.60 7.55
C GLU A 128 8.98 2.31 6.71
N ARG A 129 7.93 1.49 6.79
CA ARG A 129 7.80 0.23 6.05
C ARG A 129 7.15 0.37 4.67
N ASP A 130 6.58 1.54 4.39
CA ASP A 130 5.83 1.84 3.17
C ASP A 130 6.79 2.35 2.08
N PHE A 131 6.27 2.43 0.85
CA PHE A 131 7.03 2.84 -0.32
C PHE A 131 6.33 4.01 -1.03
N MET A 132 7.12 5.02 -1.39
CA MET A 132 6.69 6.14 -2.23
C MET A 132 7.28 5.99 -3.63
N MET A 133 6.44 6.00 -4.67
CA MET A 133 6.83 5.89 -6.07
C MET A 133 6.50 7.18 -6.84
N PRO A 134 7.34 8.23 -6.73
CA PRO A 134 7.10 9.51 -7.39
C PRO A 134 7.52 9.46 -8.86
N ARG A 135 6.70 10.05 -9.74
CA ARG A 135 7.08 10.21 -11.14
C ARG A 135 8.16 11.30 -11.29
N LYS A 136 9.30 10.96 -11.88
CA LYS A 136 10.41 11.89 -12.11
C LYS A 136 9.98 13.05 -12.99
N ASN A 137 10.49 14.25 -12.66
CA ASN A 137 10.22 15.51 -13.37
C ASN A 137 8.76 15.98 -13.31
N PHE A 138 8.00 15.52 -12.31
CA PHE A 138 6.65 15.99 -11.99
C PHE A 138 6.62 16.64 -10.60
N PRO A 139 5.60 17.44 -10.26
CA PRO A 139 5.62 18.27 -9.06
C PRO A 139 5.91 17.54 -7.74
N VAL A 140 5.43 16.31 -7.55
CA VAL A 140 5.73 15.55 -6.32
C VAL A 140 7.21 15.20 -6.20
N TRP A 141 7.86 14.88 -7.31
CA TRP A 141 9.29 14.59 -7.36
C TRP A 141 10.11 15.82 -6.99
N ASP A 142 9.78 16.97 -7.57
CA ASP A 142 10.46 18.23 -7.26
C ASP A 142 10.30 18.64 -5.79
N LEU A 143 9.15 18.33 -5.17
CA LEU A 143 8.92 18.58 -3.74
C LEU A 143 9.74 17.63 -2.86
N ILE A 144 9.76 16.33 -3.18
CA ILE A 144 10.53 15.32 -2.45
C ILE A 144 12.03 15.59 -2.56
N CYS A 145 12.54 15.97 -3.73
CA CYS A 145 13.96 16.26 -3.92
C CYS A 145 14.47 17.46 -3.13
N LYS A 146 13.60 18.37 -2.67
CA LYS A 146 14.02 19.51 -1.83
C LYS A 146 14.49 19.06 -0.45
N ASP A 147 13.80 18.08 0.14
CA ASP A 147 14.16 17.51 1.43
C ASP A 147 13.60 16.07 1.56
N PRO A 148 14.32 15.06 1.04
CA PRO A 148 13.85 13.68 1.05
C PRO A 148 13.79 13.09 2.47
N LEU A 149 14.48 13.69 3.44
CA LEU A 149 14.51 13.21 4.83
C LEU A 149 13.18 13.43 5.56
N LEU A 150 12.29 14.26 5.01
CA LEU A 150 10.94 14.44 5.55
C LEU A 150 10.04 13.22 5.32
N LEU A 151 10.38 12.35 4.35
CA LEU A 151 9.64 11.12 4.08
C LEU A 151 10.22 10.00 4.92
N LYS A 152 9.34 9.28 5.61
CA LYS A 152 9.71 8.04 6.32
C LYS A 152 9.79 6.84 5.37
N ALA A 153 8.96 6.83 4.33
CA ALA A 153 8.88 5.75 3.36
C ALA A 153 10.10 5.71 2.43
N GLU A 154 10.43 4.51 1.95
CA GLU A 154 11.47 4.32 0.94
C GLU A 154 11.01 4.87 -0.42
N ILE A 155 11.87 5.64 -1.10
CA ILE A 155 11.52 6.38 -2.31
C ILE A 155 12.04 5.64 -3.55
N HIS A 156 11.13 5.28 -4.47
CA HIS A 156 11.44 4.55 -5.70
C HIS A 156 10.87 5.27 -6.93
N PRO A 157 11.64 6.20 -7.53
CA PRO A 157 11.14 7.03 -8.62
C PRO A 157 11.05 6.29 -9.96
N TRP A 158 10.10 6.69 -10.81
CA TRP A 158 9.88 6.13 -12.15
C TRP A 158 9.68 7.24 -13.19
N SER A 159 10.02 6.98 -14.45
CA SER A 159 9.94 7.98 -15.54
C SER A 159 8.81 7.68 -16.53
N ASP A 160 8.61 6.40 -16.83
CA ASP A 160 7.65 5.89 -17.80
C ASP A 160 6.99 4.59 -17.32
N GLY A 161 6.09 4.03 -18.14
CA GLY A 161 5.34 2.82 -17.79
C GLY A 161 6.23 1.57 -17.62
N GLN A 162 7.36 1.48 -18.33
CA GLN A 162 8.27 0.35 -18.22
C GLN A 162 9.06 0.40 -16.92
N GLU A 163 9.59 1.58 -16.55
CA GLU A 163 10.23 1.77 -15.25
C GLU A 163 9.24 1.54 -14.10
N LEU A 164 8.01 2.06 -14.23
CA LEU A 164 6.95 1.87 -13.23
C LEU A 164 6.71 0.37 -12.98
N GLU A 165 6.47 -0.40 -14.03
CA GLU A 165 6.24 -1.85 -13.93
C GLU A 165 7.42 -2.57 -13.27
N GLN A 166 8.64 -2.28 -13.71
CA GLN A 166 9.86 -2.91 -13.17
C GLN A 166 10.04 -2.63 -11.68
N VAL A 167 9.95 -1.36 -11.28
CA VAL A 167 10.10 -0.95 -9.88
C VAL A 167 8.99 -1.57 -9.02
N LEU A 168 7.76 -1.52 -9.51
CA LEU A 168 6.61 -2.02 -8.76
C LEU A 168 6.73 -3.54 -8.52
N LEU A 169 7.07 -4.32 -9.54
CA LEU A 169 7.32 -5.77 -9.40
C LEU A 169 8.48 -6.09 -8.45
N GLN A 170 9.54 -5.28 -8.44
CA GLN A 170 10.64 -5.43 -7.48
C GLN A 170 10.16 -5.23 -6.04
N LEU A 171 9.36 -4.19 -5.79
CA LEU A 171 8.81 -3.92 -4.45
C LEU A 171 7.87 -5.02 -3.99
N ILE A 172 7.02 -5.51 -4.89
CA ILE A 172 6.13 -6.65 -4.62
C ILE A 172 6.92 -7.87 -4.17
N ASN A 173 7.95 -8.24 -4.92
CA ASN A 173 8.79 -9.39 -4.59
C ASN A 173 9.54 -9.18 -3.27
N LYS A 174 10.00 -7.95 -3.01
CA LYS A 174 10.63 -7.55 -1.73
C LYS A 174 9.65 -7.74 -0.57
N ILE A 175 8.39 -7.30 -0.71
CA ILE A 175 7.37 -7.45 0.33
C ILE A 175 7.10 -8.94 0.62
N ASN A 176 6.87 -9.74 -0.44
CA ASN A 176 6.62 -11.17 -0.29
C ASN A 176 7.77 -11.90 0.42
N SER A 177 9.02 -11.54 0.10
CA SER A 177 10.20 -12.14 0.74
C SER A 177 10.31 -11.77 2.23
N LEU A 178 9.93 -10.54 2.60
CA LEU A 178 9.93 -10.10 4.01
C LEU A 178 8.84 -10.80 4.82
N ASP A 179 7.68 -11.05 4.22
CA ASP A 179 6.57 -11.75 4.87
C ASP A 179 6.90 -13.23 5.11
N ASP A 180 7.60 -13.88 4.17
CA ASP A 180 8.10 -15.25 4.31
C ASP A 180 9.13 -15.38 5.46
N GLU A 181 10.11 -14.46 5.54
CA GLU A 181 11.11 -14.46 6.61
C GLU A 181 10.48 -14.22 7.99
N SER A 182 9.52 -13.29 8.09
CA SER A 182 8.81 -13.04 9.35
C SER A 182 8.03 -14.28 9.81
N SER A 183 7.32 -14.94 8.90
CA SER A 183 6.57 -16.17 9.17
C SER A 183 7.49 -17.32 9.62
N GLN A 184 8.66 -17.47 9.00
CA GLN A 184 9.66 -18.48 9.39
C GLN A 184 10.29 -18.19 10.76
N GLN A 185 10.54 -16.91 11.09
CA GLN A 185 11.03 -16.53 12.42
C GLN A 185 10.00 -16.83 13.50
N PHE A 186 8.72 -16.52 13.28
CA PHE A 186 7.63 -16.84 14.22
C PHE A 186 7.53 -18.36 14.47
N ILE A 187 7.60 -19.18 13.42
CA ILE A 187 7.60 -20.66 13.54
C ILE A 187 8.86 -21.18 14.26
N SER A 188 10.04 -20.56 14.03
CA SER A 188 11.29 -20.97 14.67
C SER A 188 11.32 -20.66 16.17
N SER A 189 10.62 -19.63 16.66
CA SER A 189 10.53 -19.31 18.09
C SER A 189 9.68 -20.31 18.88
N ASP A 190 8.67 -20.91 18.26
CA ASP A 190 7.82 -21.92 18.91
C ASP A 190 8.48 -23.33 18.99
N CYS A 191 9.59 -23.55 18.28
CA CYS A 191 10.32 -24.83 18.30
C CYS A 191 11.50 -24.88 19.31
N LYS A 192 11.58 -23.92 20.24
CA LYS A 192 12.61 -23.90 21.30
C LYS A 192 12.06 -24.25 22.69
N MET A 193 11.20 -25.26 22.80
CA MET A 193 11.01 -25.99 24.06
C MET A 193 10.85 -27.49 23.81
N GLN A 194 11.98 -28.19 23.68
CA GLN A 194 12.13 -29.60 24.02
C GLN A 194 13.64 -29.95 24.09
N THR A 195 14.31 -29.45 25.13
CA THR A 195 15.61 -29.99 25.53
C THR A 195 15.37 -31.27 26.33
N LEU A 196 15.47 -32.39 25.62
CA LEU A 196 15.93 -33.71 26.06
C LEU A 196 16.11 -33.92 27.58
N SER A 197 15.16 -34.60 28.20
CA SER A 197 15.39 -35.35 29.43
C SER A 197 15.94 -36.74 29.07
N VAL A 198 17.27 -36.88 29.03
CA VAL A 198 17.92 -38.19 29.10
C VAL A 198 18.31 -38.41 30.55
N THR A 199 17.51 -39.18 31.30
CA THR A 199 17.88 -39.66 32.63
C THR A 199 18.91 -40.77 32.48
N ALA A 200 20.02 -40.60 33.19
CA ALA A 200 21.15 -41.51 33.26
C ALA A 200 20.80 -42.84 33.95
N HIS A 201 21.59 -43.85 33.59
CA HIS A 201 21.59 -45.22 34.06
C HIS A 201 21.87 -45.39 35.56
N GLU A 202 21.09 -46.26 36.23
CA GLU A 202 21.46 -47.09 37.40
C GLU A 202 20.61 -48.38 37.29
N ALA A 203 21.02 -49.62 37.58
CA ALA A 203 22.27 -50.25 37.99
C ALA A 203 22.21 -51.75 37.59
N LEU A 204 23.37 -52.37 37.36
CA LEU A 204 23.54 -53.81 37.08
C LEU A 204 23.03 -54.71 38.23
N PRO A 205 22.41 -55.88 37.95
CA PRO A 205 22.24 -56.93 38.95
C PRO A 205 23.54 -57.73 39.16
N LYS A 206 23.89 -57.95 40.44
CA LYS A 206 25.04 -58.73 40.90
C LYS A 206 24.89 -60.22 40.54
N VAL A 207 25.86 -60.75 39.82
CA VAL A 207 26.05 -62.19 39.58
C VAL A 207 26.78 -62.81 40.78
N LEU A 208 26.25 -63.92 41.29
CA LEU A 208 26.83 -64.71 42.38
C LEU A 208 28.01 -65.57 41.89
N PRO A 209 29.08 -65.76 42.68
CA PRO A 209 30.23 -66.58 42.28
C PRO A 209 29.98 -68.07 42.52
N VAL A 210 30.32 -68.89 41.54
CA VAL A 210 30.43 -70.36 41.66
C VAL A 210 31.85 -70.71 42.14
N ARG A 211 31.96 -71.68 43.05
CA ARG A 211 33.21 -72.36 43.45
C ARG A 211 33.00 -73.87 43.28
N PRO A 212 34.11 -74.64 43.12
CA PRO A 212 34.30 -75.65 42.08
C PRO A 212 33.43 -76.90 42.20
#